data_AF-A0A645ENC7-F1
#
_entry.id   AF-A0A645ENC7-F1
#
_cell.length_a   1.000
_cell.length_b   1.000
_cell.length_c   1.000
_cell.angle_alpha   90.00
_cell.angle_beta   90.00
_cell.angle_gamma   90.00
#
_symmetry.space_group_name_H-M   'P 1'
#
loop_
_entity.id
_entity.type
_entity.pdbx_description
1 polymer ?
#
loop_
_entity_poly.entity_id
_entity_poly.type
_entity_poly.pdbx_seq_one_letter_code
_entity_poly.pdbx_strand_id
1 'polypeptide(L)'
;MLPEAEIWKAFTIRSVNDIQIAQCCTADRILLDNGCGSGKCFDWSVLQPIGIPYILAGGLNIKNLKSAVDQFQPYAVDISSGVETDKVKDRKKILAAVAIVKGKS
;
A
#
# COMPACT_ATOMS: atom_id res chain seq x y z
N MET A 1 8.63 -26.97 -12.44
CA MET A 1 9.42 -26.35 -11.36
C MET A 1 8.90 -24.92 -11.22
N LEU A 2 8.25 -24.59 -10.11
CA LEU A 2 7.91 -23.18 -9.84
C LEU A 2 9.23 -22.42 -9.61
N PRO A 3 9.33 -21.14 -10.00
CA PRO A 3 10.55 -20.37 -9.75
C PRO A 3 10.85 -20.33 -8.25
N GLU A 4 12.12 -20.36 -7.85
CA GLU A 4 12.56 -20.17 -6.45
C GLU A 4 12.28 -18.76 -5.90
N ALA A 5 11.55 -17.93 -6.65
CA ALA A 5 11.26 -16.55 -6.34
C ALA A 5 9.87 -16.40 -5.70
N GLU A 6 9.79 -15.55 -4.68
CA GLU A 6 8.54 -15.13 -4.06
C GLU A 6 7.64 -14.41 -5.10
N ILE A 7 6.38 -14.83 -5.19
CA ILE A 7 5.40 -14.26 -6.11
C ILE A 7 4.55 -13.24 -5.36
N TRP A 8 4.59 -12.00 -5.84
CA TRP A 8 3.79 -10.89 -5.31
C TRP A 8 2.69 -10.54 -6.31
N LYS A 9 1.43 -10.52 -5.86
CA LYS A 9 0.28 -10.19 -6.71
C LYS A 9 -0.33 -8.85 -6.30
N ALA A 10 -0.35 -7.90 -7.23
CA ALA A 10 -1.08 -6.65 -7.07
C ALA A 10 -2.56 -6.81 -7.47
N PHE A 11 -3.43 -6.20 -6.67
CA PHE A 11 -4.87 -6.10 -6.89
C PHE A 11 -5.30 -4.64 -6.90
N THR A 12 -6.03 -4.25 -7.95
CA THR A 12 -6.69 -2.94 -7.97
C THR A 12 -7.99 -3.03 -7.17
N ILE A 13 -8.10 -2.25 -6.10
CA ILE A 13 -9.26 -2.28 -5.20
C ILE A 13 -10.26 -1.18 -5.59
N ARG A 14 -11.50 -1.59 -5.88
CA ARG A 14 -12.63 -0.72 -6.21
C ARG A 14 -13.84 -1.00 -5.32
N SER A 15 -13.90 -2.18 -4.73
CA SER A 15 -15.01 -2.70 -3.96
C SER A 15 -14.55 -3.69 -2.89
N VAL A 16 -15.43 -4.01 -1.94
CA VAL A 16 -15.20 -5.07 -0.94
C VAL A 16 -14.98 -6.43 -1.60
N ASN A 17 -15.61 -6.70 -2.75
CA ASN A 17 -15.46 -7.96 -3.49
C ASN A 17 -14.02 -8.15 -3.99
N ASP A 18 -13.31 -7.08 -4.34
CA ASP A 18 -11.90 -7.17 -4.78
C ASP A 18 -10.99 -7.63 -3.64
N ILE A 19 -11.31 -7.26 -2.39
CA ILE A 19 -10.59 -7.70 -1.20
C ILE A 19 -10.82 -9.19 -0.97
N GLN A 20 -12.05 -9.66 -1.10
CA GLN A 20 -12.37 -11.09 -0.97
C GLN A 20 -11.62 -11.92 -2.01
N ILE A 21 -11.54 -11.44 -3.26
CA ILE A 21 -10.75 -12.08 -4.31
C ILE A 21 -9.25 -12.08 -3.94
N ALA A 22 -8.72 -10.95 -3.48
CA ALA A 22 -7.32 -10.84 -3.08
C ALA A 22 -6.97 -11.80 -1.92
N GLN A 23 -7.87 -11.98 -0.95
CA GLN A 23 -7.71 -12.90 0.18
C GLN A 23 -7.63 -14.36 -0.22
N CYS A 24 -8.28 -14.74 -1.33
CA CYS A 24 -8.23 -16.10 -1.87
C CYS A 24 -6.99 -16.35 -2.75
N CYS A 25 -6.10 -15.37 -2.90
CA CYS A 25 -4.91 -15.51 -3.73
C CYS A 25 -3.88 -16.45 -3.09
N THR A 26 -3.29 -17.31 -3.90
CA THR A 26 -2.22 -18.24 -3.49
C THR A 26 -0.81 -17.68 -3.64
N ALA A 27 -0.68 -16.40 -4.00
CA ALA A 27 0.61 -15.71 -4.05
C ALA A 27 1.21 -15.57 -2.63
N ASP A 28 2.53 -15.51 -2.53
CA ASP A 28 3.22 -15.38 -1.25
C ASP A 28 2.92 -14.04 -0.56
N ARG A 29 2.71 -12.98 -1.36
CA ARG A 29 2.31 -11.65 -0.89
C ARG A 29 1.24 -11.06 -1.80
N ILE A 30 0.35 -10.29 -1.19
CA ILE A 30 -0.62 -9.47 -1.90
C ILE A 30 -0.35 -7.99 -1.66
N LEU A 31 -0.51 -7.21 -2.73
CA LEU A 31 -0.40 -5.77 -2.72
C LEU A 31 -1.75 -5.19 -3.14
N LEU A 32 -2.32 -4.35 -2.28
CA LEU A 32 -3.58 -3.69 -2.50
C LEU A 32 -3.31 -2.29 -3.00
N ASP A 33 -3.57 -2.06 -4.29
CA ASP A 33 -3.37 -0.79 -4.96
C ASP A 33 -4.70 -0.13 -5.29
N ASN A 34 -4.74 1.18 -5.17
CA ASN A 34 -5.83 1.98 -5.70
C ASN A 34 -5.75 2.13 -7.23
N GLY A 35 -4.68 1.71 -7.90
CA GLY A 35 -4.56 1.72 -9.37
C GLY A 35 -4.76 3.10 -10.02
N CYS A 36 -4.71 4.17 -9.24
CA CYS A 36 -4.93 5.53 -9.69
C CYS A 36 -3.58 6.23 -9.82
N GLY A 37 -3.02 6.20 -11.04
CA GLY A 37 -2.01 7.18 -11.48
C GLY A 37 -2.55 8.60 -11.65
N SER A 38 -3.79 8.88 -11.24
CA SER A 38 -4.55 10.12 -11.50
C SER A 38 -4.62 11.11 -10.33
N GLY A 39 -3.97 10.82 -9.20
CA GLY A 39 -3.89 11.75 -8.06
C GLY A 39 -5.14 11.84 -7.17
N LYS A 40 -6.16 10.98 -7.37
CA LYS A 40 -7.30 10.89 -6.45
C LYS A 40 -7.02 9.87 -5.34
N CYS A 41 -7.23 10.30 -4.09
CA CYS A 41 -7.10 9.44 -2.93
C CYS A 41 -8.09 8.29 -3.00
N PHE A 42 -7.58 7.10 -2.68
CA PHE A 42 -8.34 5.88 -2.44
C PHE A 42 -9.40 6.18 -1.37
N ASP A 43 -10.65 5.78 -1.60
CA ASP A 43 -11.60 5.71 -0.51
C ASP A 43 -11.27 4.49 0.33
N TRP A 44 -10.43 4.71 1.34
CA TRP A 44 -10.00 3.68 2.26
C TRP A 44 -11.17 3.06 3.06
N SER A 45 -12.38 3.62 3.02
CA SER A 45 -13.55 3.04 3.67
C SER A 45 -13.92 1.64 3.14
N VAL A 46 -13.51 1.30 1.91
CA VAL A 46 -13.77 -0.03 1.34
C VAL A 46 -12.84 -1.11 1.90
N LEU A 47 -11.73 -0.72 2.54
CA LEU A 47 -10.84 -1.67 3.23
C LEU A 47 -11.55 -2.20 4.48
N GLN A 48 -12.13 -3.39 4.35
CA GLN A 48 -12.58 -4.18 5.48
C GLN A 48 -11.38 -4.77 6.24
N PRO A 49 -11.55 -5.27 7.48
CA PRO A 49 -10.50 -6.02 8.15
C PRO A 49 -9.96 -7.14 7.27
N ILE A 50 -8.67 -7.10 6.96
CA ILE A 50 -8.01 -8.12 6.13
C ILE A 50 -7.32 -9.10 7.06
N GLY A 51 -7.75 -10.36 7.05
CA GLY A 51 -7.24 -11.41 7.94
C GLY A 51 -5.87 -12.00 7.55
N ILE A 52 -5.21 -11.44 6.53
CA ILE A 52 -3.90 -11.91 6.04
C ILE A 52 -2.93 -10.74 5.91
N PRO A 53 -1.61 -10.95 6.05
CA PRO A 53 -0.61 -9.91 5.80
C PRO A 53 -0.73 -9.37 4.36
N TYR A 54 -0.81 -8.05 4.23
CA TYR A 54 -0.93 -7.38 2.94
C TYR A 54 -0.07 -6.11 2.89
N ILE A 55 0.28 -5.72 1.67
CA ILE A 55 1.00 -4.48 1.39
C ILE A 55 -0.02 -3.44 0.93
N LEU A 56 -0.03 -2.27 1.56
CA LEU A 56 -0.89 -1.16 1.16
C LEU A 56 -0.15 -0.22 0.20
N ALA A 57 -0.73 0.03 -0.97
CA ALA A 57 -0.18 0.89 -2.00
C ALA A 57 -1.23 1.89 -2.51
N GLY A 58 -0.79 2.80 -3.39
CA GLY A 58 -1.68 3.70 -4.12
C GLY A 58 -2.00 5.00 -3.38
N GLY A 59 -1.39 6.10 -3.82
CA GLY A 59 -1.72 7.45 -3.32
C GLY A 59 -1.21 7.79 -1.91
N LEU A 60 -0.36 6.94 -1.32
CA LEU A 60 0.28 7.20 -0.03
C LEU A 60 1.30 8.34 -0.15
N ASN A 61 1.32 9.22 0.85
CA ASN A 61 2.27 10.32 1.00
C ASN A 61 2.37 10.74 2.48
N ILE A 62 3.28 11.65 2.81
CA ILE A 62 3.55 12.08 4.20
C ILE A 62 2.31 12.60 4.94
N LYS A 63 1.31 13.14 4.23
CA LYS A 63 0.11 13.71 4.86
C LYS A 63 -0.90 12.64 5.29
N ASN A 64 -0.95 11.50 4.62
CA ASN A 64 -1.98 10.47 4.83
C ASN A 64 -1.42 9.13 5.33
N LEU A 65 -0.10 8.94 5.27
CA LEU A 65 0.56 7.69 5.61
C LEU A 65 0.34 7.28 7.07
N LYS A 66 0.40 8.22 8.02
CA LYS A 66 0.19 7.93 9.44
C LYS A 66 -1.20 7.37 9.68
N SER A 67 -2.24 8.06 9.18
CA SER A 67 -3.62 7.61 9.30
C SER A 67 -3.85 6.23 8.67
N ALA A 68 -3.25 5.98 7.51
CA ALA A 68 -3.35 4.69 6.84
C ALA A 68 -2.72 3.54 7.67
N VAL A 69 -1.51 3.76 8.19
CA VAL A 69 -0.82 2.77 9.04
C VAL A 69 -1.60 2.53 10.32
N ASP A 70 -2.01 3.59 11.01
CA ASP A 70 -2.75 3.50 12.27
C ASP A 70 -4.09 2.79 12.10
N GLN A 71 -4.84 3.12 11.05
CA GLN A 71 -6.19 2.60 10.80
C GLN A 71 -6.19 1.15 10.30
N PHE A 72 -5.29 0.80 9.38
CA PHE A 72 -5.35 -0.46 8.65
C PHE A 72 -4.30 -1.49 9.05
N GLN A 73 -3.27 -1.06 9.79
CA GLN A 73 -2.18 -1.93 10.27
C GLN A 73 -1.63 -2.87 9.18
N PRO A 74 -1.26 -2.36 7.99
CA PRO A 74 -0.75 -3.21 6.92
C PRO A 74 0.61 -3.80 7.31
N TYR A 75 0.96 -4.95 6.73
CA TYR A 75 2.27 -5.57 6.94
C TYR A 75 3.40 -4.68 6.40
N ALA A 76 3.18 -4.05 5.25
CA ALA A 76 4.07 -3.06 4.68
C ALA A 76 3.30 -2.00 3.87
N VAL A 77 3.98 -0.92 3.53
CA VAL A 77 3.47 0.12 2.63
C VAL A 77 4.36 0.24 1.40
N ASP A 78 3.76 0.47 0.24
CA ASP A 78 4.47 0.79 -1.01
C ASP A 78 4.16 2.22 -1.44
N ILE A 79 5.22 3.03 -1.62
CA ILE A 79 5.10 4.46 -1.89
C ILE A 79 6.01 4.83 -3.05
N SER A 80 5.40 5.26 -4.16
CA SER A 80 6.13 5.76 -5.33
C SER A 80 6.14 7.29 -5.39
N SER A 81 5.14 7.92 -6.01
CA SER A 81 5.13 9.37 -6.27
C SER A 81 4.93 10.25 -5.03
N GLY A 82 4.37 9.72 -3.94
CA GLY A 82 4.16 10.47 -2.70
C GLY A 82 5.44 10.90 -1.98
N VAL A 83 6.60 10.39 -2.40
CA VAL A 83 7.93 10.77 -1.91
C VAL A 83 8.80 11.41 -3.01
N GLU A 84 8.19 11.87 -4.10
CA GLU A 84 8.89 12.58 -5.17
C GLU A 84 8.74 14.10 -5.05
N THR A 85 9.74 14.82 -5.56
CA THR A 85 9.71 16.25 -5.87
C THR A 85 10.14 16.38 -7.33
N ASP A 86 9.33 17.04 -8.16
CA ASP A 86 9.57 17.17 -9.60
C ASP A 86 9.85 15.84 -10.33
N LYS A 87 9.11 14.78 -9.96
CA LYS A 87 9.25 13.39 -10.47
C LYS A 87 10.59 12.71 -10.13
N VAL A 88 11.37 13.30 -9.23
CA VAL A 88 12.61 12.71 -8.71
C VAL A 88 12.40 12.32 -7.24
N LYS A 89 12.93 11.16 -6.83
CA LYS A 89 12.85 10.70 -5.44
C LYS A 89 13.49 11.73 -4.50
N ASP A 90 12.71 12.23 -3.54
CA ASP A 90 13.15 13.21 -2.56
C ASP A 90 13.57 12.51 -1.27
N ARG A 91 14.86 12.58 -0.96
CA ARG A 91 15.43 11.95 0.23
C ARG A 91 14.76 12.40 1.53
N LYS A 92 14.37 13.68 1.66
CA LYS A 92 13.73 14.19 2.88
C LYS A 92 12.35 13.57 3.05
N LYS A 93 11.57 13.47 1.96
CA LYS A 93 10.26 12.81 1.99
C LYS A 93 10.39 11.32 2.29
N ILE A 94 11.36 10.61 1.69
CA ILE A 94 11.59 9.19 1.99
C ILE A 94 11.89 8.98 3.49
N LEU A 95 12.80 9.77 4.07
CA LEU A 95 13.15 9.65 5.49
C LEU A 95 11.95 9.95 6.40
N ALA A 96 11.14 10.96 6.07
CA ALA A 96 9.92 11.26 6.80
C ALA A 96 8.91 10.11 6.74
N ALA A 97 8.73 9.47 5.58
CA ALA A 97 7.83 8.33 5.43
C ALA A 97 8.28 7.14 6.29
N VAL A 98 9.59 6.85 6.28
CA VAL A 98 10.17 5.79 7.12
C VAL A 98 9.99 6.08 8.61
N ALA A 99 10.13 7.34 9.05
CA ALA A 99 9.93 7.73 10.44
C ALA A 99 8.48 7.51 10.89
N ILE A 100 7.51 7.84 10.02
CA ILE A 100 6.08 7.60 10.26
C ILE A 100 5.80 6.10 10.42
N VAL A 101 6.26 5.27 9.48
CA VAL A 101 6.02 3.81 9.50
C VAL A 101 6.66 3.13 10.71
N LYS A 102 7.82 3.64 11.17
CA LYS A 102 8.51 3.12 12.37
C LYS A 102 7.95 3.64 13.69
N GLY A 103 6.90 4.48 13.67
CA GLY A 103 6.33 5.07 14.88
C GLY A 103 7.26 6.05 15.61
N LYS A 104 8.23 6.66 14.91
CA LYS A 104 9.22 7.59 15.48
C LYS A 104 8.81 9.06 15.30
N SER A 105 7.52 9.36 15.32
CA SER A 105 6.97 10.70 15.03
C SER A 105 6.69 11.50 16.29
#